data_AF-A0A6B0ZQT4-F1
#
_entry.id   AF-A0A6B0ZQT4-F1
#
_cell.length_a   1.000
_cell.length_b   1.000
_cell.length_c   1.000
_cell.angle_alpha   90.00
_cell.angle_beta   90.00
_cell.angle_gamma   90.00
#
_symmetry.space_group_name_H-M   'P 1'
#
loop_
_entity.id
_entity.type
_entity.pdbx_description
1 polymer ?
#
loop_
_entity_poly.entity_id
_entity_poly.type
_entity_poly.pdbx_seq_one_letter_code
_entity_poly.pdbx_strand_id
1 'polypeptide(L)'
;MAQHDLSEDDYLHVGDRDNYDGYSQAERDALEYCEKYATDHLAIDQAFMDRMVDHYGDELMVDMTLSIGCWIAFGRINQVMDVSVSCPLRMKGPEEALEAMEGNGQSEEDILAMRSARFA
;
A
#
# COMPACT_ATOMS: atom_id res chain seq x y z
N MET A 1 2.91 0.10 -15.95
CA MET A 1 2.98 -0.01 -14.48
C MET A 1 2.65 1.37 -13.96
N ALA A 2 1.57 1.52 -13.19
CA ALA A 2 1.14 2.82 -12.72
C ALA A 2 2.27 3.45 -11.89
N GLN A 3 2.69 4.63 -12.31
CA GLN A 3 3.64 5.47 -11.58
C GLN A 3 2.87 5.97 -10.35
N HIS A 4 3.28 5.56 -9.16
CA HIS A 4 2.61 6.00 -7.93
C HIS A 4 3.37 7.21 -7.39
N ASP A 5 2.66 8.31 -7.17
CA ASP A 5 3.21 9.57 -6.65
C ASP A 5 3.56 9.50 -5.15
N LEU A 6 3.64 8.30 -4.57
CA LEU A 6 3.91 8.06 -3.16
C LEU A 6 5.38 7.70 -2.94
N SER A 7 6.01 8.40 -2.00
CA SER A 7 7.34 8.11 -1.48
C SER A 7 7.31 7.05 -0.37
N GLU A 8 8.47 6.54 0.04
CA GLU A 8 8.57 5.67 1.22
C GLU A 8 8.15 6.37 2.52
N ASP A 9 8.41 7.68 2.63
CA ASP A 9 8.06 8.48 3.81
C ASP A 9 6.54 8.50 4.04
N ASP A 10 5.76 8.59 2.96
CA ASP A 10 4.29 8.60 3.03
C ASP A 10 3.71 7.34 3.68
N TYR A 11 4.39 6.18 3.53
CA TYR A 11 3.94 4.93 4.15
C TYR A 11 4.20 4.87 5.65
N LEU A 12 5.17 5.61 6.17
CA LEU A 12 5.49 5.63 7.61
C LEU A 12 4.33 6.21 8.43
N HIS A 13 3.50 7.05 7.82
CA HIS A 13 2.46 7.81 8.49
C HIS A 13 1.06 7.17 8.45
N VAL A 14 0.89 6.06 7.72
CA VAL A 14 -0.42 5.39 7.55
C VAL A 14 -1.07 5.03 8.89
N GLY A 15 -0.27 4.64 9.88
CA GLY A 15 -0.75 4.30 11.23
C GLY A 15 -0.84 5.48 12.20
N ASP A 16 -0.48 6.69 11.76
CA ASP A 16 -0.34 7.88 12.61
C ASP A 16 -1.30 9.01 12.20
N ARG A 17 -2.56 8.65 11.92
CA ARG A 17 -3.62 9.57 11.48
C ARG A 17 -3.74 10.79 12.37
N ASP A 18 -3.59 10.65 13.69
CA ASP A 18 -3.90 11.72 14.65
C ASP A 18 -2.72 12.68 14.89
N ASN A 19 -1.47 12.24 14.66
CA ASN A 19 -0.28 13.07 14.94
C ASN A 19 0.48 13.51 13.69
N TYR A 20 0.23 12.90 12.52
CA TYR A 20 0.87 13.35 11.29
C TYR A 20 0.13 14.54 10.68
N ASP A 21 0.82 15.67 10.48
CA ASP A 21 0.23 16.90 9.94
C ASP A 21 0.06 16.91 8.42
N GLY A 22 0.62 15.94 7.70
CA GLY A 22 0.59 15.91 6.23
C GLY A 22 -0.76 15.50 5.63
N TYR A 23 -1.68 14.94 6.43
CA TYR A 23 -3.02 14.60 5.95
C TYR A 23 -3.97 15.80 5.99
N SER A 24 -4.67 16.01 4.87
CA SER A 24 -5.86 16.84 4.81
C SER A 24 -6.99 16.28 5.68
N GLN A 25 -8.00 17.10 5.97
CA GLN A 25 -9.15 16.65 6.76
C GLN A 25 -9.89 15.50 6.06
N ALA A 26 -10.06 15.55 4.74
CA ALA A 26 -10.70 14.49 3.99
C ALA A 26 -9.94 13.16 4.16
N GLU A 27 -8.61 13.17 3.98
CA GLU A 27 -7.79 11.97 4.15
C GLU A 27 -7.86 11.39 5.57
N ARG A 28 -7.90 12.25 6.60
CA ARG A 28 -8.10 11.78 7.98
C ARG A 28 -9.46 11.11 8.16
N ASP A 29 -10.51 11.67 7.59
CA ASP A 29 -11.85 11.09 7.64
C ASP A 29 -11.92 9.75 6.87
N ALA A 30 -11.23 9.63 5.73
CA ALA A 30 -11.09 8.36 5.01
C ALA A 30 -10.30 7.30 5.79
N LEU A 31 -9.23 7.70 6.50
CA LEU A 31 -8.49 6.80 7.39
C LEU A 31 -9.37 6.35 8.58
N GLU A 32 -10.12 7.27 9.19
CA GLU A 32 -11.12 6.94 10.23
C GLU A 32 -12.20 5.98 9.70
N TYR A 33 -12.69 6.19 8.47
CA TYR A 33 -13.65 5.30 7.85
C TYR A 33 -13.08 3.89 7.65
N CYS A 34 -11.86 3.78 7.13
CA CYS A 34 -11.17 2.49 6.97
C CYS A 34 -11.03 1.76 8.32
N GLU A 35 -10.59 2.46 9.35
CA GLU A 35 -10.40 1.91 10.69
C GLU A 35 -11.71 1.42 11.30
N LYS A 36 -12.76 2.25 11.28
CA LYS A 36 -14.09 1.87 11.78
C LYS A 36 -14.68 0.71 10.99
N TYR A 37 -14.62 0.75 9.66
CA TYR A 37 -15.17 -0.33 8.84
C TYR A 37 -14.50 -1.68 9.16
N ALA A 38 -13.20 -1.67 9.46
CA ALA A 38 -12.46 -2.88 9.82
C ALA A 38 -12.72 -3.36 11.26
N THR A 39 -12.94 -2.45 12.22
CA THR A 39 -12.90 -2.78 13.67
C THR A 39 -14.22 -2.57 14.41
N ASP A 40 -15.04 -1.59 14.00
CA ASP A 40 -16.31 -1.22 14.64
C ASP A 40 -17.28 -0.59 13.63
N HIS A 41 -17.69 -1.38 12.61
CA HIS A 41 -18.54 -0.90 11.52
C HIS A 41 -19.95 -0.49 11.98
N LEU A 42 -20.37 -0.87 13.18
CA LEU A 42 -21.66 -0.47 13.75
C LEU A 42 -21.64 0.96 14.32
N ALA A 43 -20.45 1.51 14.59
CA ALA A 43 -20.28 2.91 15.00
C ALA A 43 -20.34 3.89 13.82
N ILE A 44 -20.50 3.41 12.58
CA ILE A 44 -20.67 4.23 11.39
C ILE A 44 -22.14 4.63 11.31
N ASP A 45 -22.44 5.84 11.79
CA ASP A 45 -23.78 6.40 11.78
C ASP A 45 -24.02 7.29 10.55
N GLN A 46 -25.26 7.79 10.43
CA GLN A 46 -25.65 8.64 9.31
C GLN A 46 -24.86 9.94 9.27
N ALA A 47 -24.57 10.55 10.43
CA ALA A 47 -23.83 11.82 10.49
C ALA A 47 -22.38 11.65 10.00
N PHE A 48 -21.76 10.51 10.28
CA PHE A 48 -20.48 10.15 9.71
C PHE A 48 -20.56 9.99 8.19
N MET A 49 -21.56 9.25 7.70
CA MET A 49 -21.73 9.00 6.27
C MET A 49 -22.01 10.29 5.49
N ASP A 50 -22.83 11.19 6.03
CA ASP A 50 -23.13 12.50 5.41
C ASP A 50 -21.84 13.31 5.23
N ARG A 51 -20.98 13.36 6.25
CA ARG A 51 -19.67 14.04 6.18
C ARG A 51 -18.75 13.43 5.11
N MET A 52 -18.75 12.11 4.99
CA MET A 52 -17.95 11.41 3.99
C MET A 52 -18.45 11.70 2.56
N VAL A 53 -19.76 11.71 2.35
CA VAL A 53 -20.37 12.05 1.06
C VAL A 53 -20.09 13.51 0.70
N ASP A 54 -20.08 14.43 1.66
CA ASP A 54 -19.69 15.83 1.42
C ASP A 54 -18.25 15.96 0.87
N HIS A 55 -17.33 15.08 1.31
CA HIS A 55 -15.95 15.07 0.85
C HIS A 55 -15.75 14.36 -0.49
N TYR A 56 -16.41 13.22 -0.68
CA TYR A 56 -16.07 12.27 -1.74
C TYR A 56 -17.17 12.07 -2.78
N GLY A 57 -18.42 12.41 -2.45
CA GLY A 57 -19.59 12.10 -3.26
C GLY A 57 -19.96 10.62 -3.22
N ASP A 58 -21.19 10.33 -3.67
CA ASP A 58 -21.78 8.99 -3.56
C ASP A 58 -21.01 7.92 -4.34
N GLU A 59 -20.58 8.22 -5.57
CA GLU A 59 -19.90 7.26 -6.44
C GLU A 59 -18.58 6.79 -5.82
N LEU A 60 -17.76 7.73 -5.34
CA LEU A 60 -16.49 7.39 -4.73
C LEU A 60 -16.67 6.71 -3.36
N MET A 61 -17.74 7.03 -2.62
CA MET A 61 -18.06 6.32 -1.39
C MET A 61 -18.36 4.84 -1.62
N VAL A 62 -19.07 4.51 -2.71
CA VAL A 62 -19.32 3.12 -3.11
C VAL A 62 -18.00 2.42 -3.45
N ASP A 63 -17.16 3.04 -4.28
CA ASP A 63 -15.87 2.46 -4.70
C ASP A 63 -14.92 2.27 -3.51
N MET A 64 -14.88 3.24 -2.59
CA MET A 64 -14.06 3.16 -1.37
C MET A 64 -14.55 2.04 -0.46
N THR A 65 -15.86 1.94 -0.22
CA THR A 65 -16.46 0.89 0.61
C THR A 65 -16.19 -0.50 0.03
N LEU A 66 -16.36 -0.64 -1.28
CA LEU A 66 -16.06 -1.89 -2.00
C LEU A 66 -14.58 -2.24 -1.86
N SER A 67 -13.69 -1.27 -2.03
CA SER A 67 -12.24 -1.47 -1.93
C SER A 67 -11.83 -1.94 -0.54
N ILE A 68 -12.31 -1.29 0.52
CA ILE A 68 -12.04 -1.68 1.91
C ILE A 68 -12.55 -3.11 2.17
N GLY A 69 -13.79 -3.41 1.75
CA GLY A 69 -14.37 -4.74 1.89
C GLY A 69 -13.55 -5.83 1.20
N CYS A 70 -13.08 -5.58 -0.02
CA CYS A 70 -12.23 -6.49 -0.78
C CYS A 70 -10.91 -6.80 -0.04
N TRP A 71 -10.22 -5.79 0.48
CA TRP A 71 -8.96 -5.98 1.22
C TRP A 71 -9.13 -6.77 2.51
N ILE A 72 -10.21 -6.52 3.27
CA ILE A 72 -10.53 -7.28 4.48
C ILE A 72 -10.83 -8.75 4.14
N ALA A 73 -11.62 -9.00 3.10
CA ALA A 73 -11.91 -10.36 2.65
C ALA A 73 -10.63 -11.08 2.20
N PHE A 74 -9.76 -10.40 1.46
CA PHE A 74 -8.46 -10.92 1.03
C PHE A 74 -7.56 -11.31 2.21
N GLY A 75 -7.49 -10.49 3.26
CA GLY A 75 -6.75 -10.82 4.47
C GLY A 75 -7.21 -12.15 5.09
N ARG A 76 -8.52 -12.39 5.13
CA ARG A 76 -9.10 -13.66 5.63
C ARG A 76 -8.78 -14.83 4.71
N ILE A 77 -8.89 -14.64 3.39
CA ILE A 77 -8.53 -15.68 2.42
C ILE A 77 -7.06 -16.07 2.58
N ASN A 78 -6.15 -15.09 2.67
CA ASN A 78 -4.72 -15.33 2.85
C ASN A 78 -4.42 -16.09 4.15
N GLN A 79 -5.14 -15.78 5.23
CA GLN A 79 -5.01 -16.48 6.50
C GLN A 79 -5.55 -17.93 6.43
N VAL A 80 -6.70 -18.15 5.80
CA VAL A 80 -7.31 -19.49 5.65
C VAL A 80 -6.44 -20.39 4.78
N MET A 81 -5.87 -19.83 3.72
CA MET A 81 -5.02 -20.56 2.78
C MET A 81 -3.57 -20.69 3.25
N ASP A 82 -3.21 -20.12 4.40
CA ASP A 82 -1.86 -20.08 4.94
C ASP A 82 -0.82 -19.50 3.95
N VAL A 83 -1.25 -18.53 3.14
CA VAL A 83 -0.40 -17.86 2.14
C VAL A 83 0.34 -16.67 2.75
N SER A 84 -0.16 -16.12 3.85
CA SER A 84 0.50 -15.03 4.60
C SER A 84 1.86 -15.41 5.21
N VAL A 85 2.16 -16.71 5.34
CA VAL A 85 3.45 -17.24 5.82
C VAL A 85 4.41 -17.63 4.69
N SER A 86 4.03 -17.46 3.42
CA SER A 86 4.90 -17.78 2.29
C SER A 86 5.99 -16.70 2.11
N CYS A 87 7.06 -16.87 2.89
CA CYS A 87 8.34 -16.16 2.87
C CYS A 87 8.27 -14.67 3.26
N PRO A 88 9.05 -14.19 4.26
CA PRO A 88 9.32 -12.77 4.33
C PRO A 88 10.01 -12.38 3.02
N LEU A 89 9.45 -11.41 2.31
CA LEU A 89 10.21 -10.69 1.28
C LEU A 89 11.40 -10.05 1.99
N ARG A 90 12.50 -10.79 2.11
CA ARG A 90 13.82 -10.22 2.38
C ARG A 90 14.17 -9.43 1.14
N MET A 91 13.83 -8.14 1.16
CA MET A 91 14.47 -7.16 0.30
C MET A 91 15.96 -7.28 0.58
N LYS A 92 16.72 -7.91 -0.34
CA LYS A 92 18.17 -7.90 -0.24
C LYS A 92 18.62 -6.44 -0.37
N GLY A 93 19.45 -6.00 0.57
CA GLY A 93 20.11 -4.71 0.46
C GLY A 93 20.96 -4.66 -0.82
N PRO A 94 21.22 -3.45 -1.36
CA PRO A 94 21.99 -3.30 -2.59
C PRO A 94 23.39 -3.94 -2.53
N GLU A 95 24.00 -3.99 -1.34
CA GLU A 95 25.32 -4.60 -1.10
C GLU A 95 25.31 -6.13 -1.24
N GLU A 96 24.30 -6.82 -0.68
CA GLU A 96 24.12 -8.28 -0.82
C GLU A 96 23.68 -8.69 -2.24
N ALA A 97 23.10 -7.76 -3.00
CA ALA A 97 22.82 -7.96 -4.42
C ALA A 97 24.11 -7.89 -5.25
N LEU A 98 24.99 -6.94 -4.95
CA LEU A 98 26.31 -6.79 -5.60
C LEU A 98 27.21 -8.01 -5.34
N GLU A 99 27.34 -8.44 -4.08
CA GLU A 99 28.16 -9.61 -3.72
C GLU A 99 27.66 -10.91 -4.36
N ALA A 100 26.33 -11.10 -4.45
CA ALA A 100 25.74 -12.26 -5.10
C ALA A 100 25.94 -12.28 -6.63
N MET A 101 26.18 -11.12 -7.23
CA MET A 101 26.38 -10.95 -8.67
C MET A 101 27.87 -11.04 -9.05
N GLU A 102 28.78 -10.53 -8.21
CA GLU A 102 30.23 -10.73 -8.36
C GLU A 102 30.61 -12.22 -8.23
N GLY A 103 29.98 -12.95 -7.31
CA GLY A 103 30.17 -14.39 -7.14
C GLY A 103 29.75 -15.24 -8.36
N ASN A 104 29.00 -14.66 -9.30
CA ASN A 104 28.51 -15.33 -10.51
C ASN A 104 29.36 -15.02 -11.77
N GLY A 105 30.48 -14.32 -11.62
CA GLY A 105 31.46 -14.09 -12.68
C GLY A 105 30.99 -13.15 -13.80
N GLN A 106 29.94 -12.36 -13.57
CA GLN A 106 29.44 -11.39 -14.55
C GLN A 106 30.24 -10.09 -14.40
N SER A 107 30.93 -9.68 -15.46
CA SER A 107 31.77 -8.49 -15.43
C SER A 107 30.94 -7.21 -15.54
N GLU A 108 31.46 -6.09 -15.04
CA GLU A 108 30.79 -4.78 -15.11
C GLU A 108 30.46 -4.36 -16.57
N GLU A 109 31.22 -4.88 -17.54
CA GLU A 109 31.03 -4.67 -18.98
C GLU A 109 29.79 -5.42 -19.51
N ASP A 110 29.50 -6.62 -19.00
CA ASP A 110 28.29 -7.38 -19.32
C ASP A 110 27.03 -6.67 -18.83
N ILE A 111 27.13 -5.98 -17.67
CA ILE A 111 26.03 -5.21 -17.07
C ILE A 111 25.72 -3.96 -17.90
N LEU A 112 26.76 -3.25 -18.36
CA LEU A 112 26.61 -2.06 -19.19
C LEU A 112 26.01 -2.41 -20.56
N ALA A 113 26.35 -3.59 -21.10
CA ALA A 113 25.76 -4.15 -22.32
C ALA A 113 24.27 -4.50 -22.16
N MET A 114 23.85 -5.07 -21.02
CA MET A 114 22.43 -5.38 -20.77
C MET A 114 21.56 -4.13 -20.55
N ARG A 115 22.10 -3.08 -19.93
CA ARG A 115 21.39 -1.80 -19.75
C ARG A 115 21.17 -1.05 -21.06
N SER A 116 22.14 -1.12 -21.98
CA SER A 116 22.03 -0.49 -23.31
C SER A 116 21.10 -1.27 -24.26
N ALA A 117 20.97 -2.59 -24.10
CA ALA A 117 20.05 -3.41 -24.87
C ALA A 117 18.56 -3.29 -24.45
N ARG A 118 18.25 -2.67 -23.29
CA ARG A 118 16.87 -2.58 -22.78
C ARG A 118 16.12 -1.30 -23.19
N PHE A 119 16.77 -0.41 -23.95
CA PHE A 119 16.20 0.85 -24.46
C PHE A 119 16.42 1.06 -25.97
N ALA A 120 16.69 -0.01 -26.71
CA ALA A 120 16.57 -0.07 -28.17
C ALA A 120 15.43 -1.04 -28.52
#